data_AF-A0A2A4EBP2-F1
#
_entry.id   AF-A0A2A4EBP2-F1
#
_cell.length_a   1.000
_cell.length_b   1.000
_cell.length_c   1.000
_cell.angle_alpha   90.00
_cell.angle_beta   90.00
_cell.angle_gamma   90.00
#
_symmetry.space_group_name_H-M   'P 1'
#
loop_
_entity.id
_entity.type
_entity.pdbx_description
1 polymer ?
#
loop_
_entity_poly.entity_id
_entity_poly.type
_entity_poly.pdbx_seq_one_letter_code
_entity_poly.pdbx_strand_id
1 'polypeptide(L)'
;MESRSKDVVRQAATIAAAVFMLIAATVGSGAVGGTSVDELQDGALSASGSYLAPAGPAFSIWSLIYLGLIAYTVWQALPAQRDNERQRETGWWIAATMVLNGLWLVTAQFLTLPLTVLVIALLLAALARVMVLLNRRSPRTWPERIVVDGANGLHFGWVTIATVANTAAWLTQIAPADWAEQAEVWAVAVLAVVLVIGVASALVLKRIAPALATAWGLSWLAVGRLTGEPDSTVTAIAGIVVAVALVVAGVVGVLRRRRAASVSV
;
A
#
# COMPACT_ATOMS: atom_id res chain seq x y z
N MET A 1 16.13 -25.74 -21.50
CA MET A 1 15.25 -26.50 -20.56
C MET A 1 15.27 -25.87 -19.17
N GLU A 2 16.44 -25.52 -18.64
CA GLU A 2 16.61 -24.91 -17.31
C GLU A 2 15.87 -23.56 -17.11
N SER A 3 15.91 -22.66 -18.10
CA SER A 3 15.21 -21.37 -18.04
C SER A 3 13.69 -21.52 -17.93
N ARG A 4 13.11 -22.43 -18.72
CA ARG A 4 11.68 -22.74 -18.70
C ARG A 4 11.23 -23.32 -17.35
N SER A 5 12.08 -24.13 -16.71
CA SER A 5 11.81 -24.65 -15.36
C SER A 5 11.77 -23.52 -14.33
N LYS A 6 12.76 -22.62 -14.35
CA LYS A 6 12.81 -21.44 -13.46
C LYS A 6 11.57 -20.53 -13.61
N ASP A 7 11.06 -20.36 -14.82
CA ASP A 7 9.85 -19.56 -15.04
C ASP A 7 8.59 -20.21 -14.47
N VAL A 8 8.44 -21.53 -14.63
CA VAL A 8 7.31 -22.27 -14.05
C VAL A 8 7.36 -22.21 -12.53
N VAL A 9 8.54 -22.35 -11.93
CA VAL A 9 8.73 -22.23 -10.48
C VAL A 9 8.33 -20.84 -9.99
N ARG A 10 8.73 -19.77 -10.70
CA ARG A 10 8.29 -18.39 -10.39
C ARG A 10 6.76 -18.25 -10.46
N GLN A 11 6.13 -18.78 -11.50
CA GLN A 11 4.67 -18.73 -11.66
C GLN A 11 3.97 -19.45 -10.50
N ALA A 12 4.42 -20.66 -10.15
CA ALA A 12 3.88 -21.45 -9.05
C ALA A 12 4.09 -20.76 -7.69
N ALA A 13 5.27 -20.21 -7.44
CA ALA A 13 5.57 -19.47 -6.21
C ALA A 13 4.66 -18.25 -6.05
N THR A 14 4.40 -17.52 -7.14
CA THR A 14 3.48 -16.37 -7.13
C THR A 14 2.05 -16.80 -6.81
N ILE A 15 1.59 -17.92 -7.38
CA ILE A 15 0.27 -18.47 -7.09
C ILE A 15 0.18 -18.91 -5.62
N ALA A 16 1.17 -19.63 -5.12
CA ALA A 16 1.22 -20.05 -3.72
C ALA A 16 1.21 -18.86 -2.75
N ALA A 17 1.98 -17.82 -3.06
CA ALA A 17 2.01 -16.58 -2.29
C ALA A 17 0.64 -15.87 -2.27
N ALA A 18 -0.04 -15.82 -3.43
CA ALA A 18 -1.39 -15.25 -3.52
C ALA A 18 -2.39 -16.07 -2.70
N VAL A 19 -2.35 -17.40 -2.78
CA VAL A 19 -3.22 -18.28 -1.99
C VAL A 19 -2.99 -18.07 -0.50
N PHE A 20 -1.73 -18.06 -0.05
CA PHE A 20 -1.39 -17.76 1.35
C PHE A 20 -1.94 -16.39 1.80
N MET A 21 -1.71 -15.34 1.00
CA MET A 21 -2.21 -14.00 1.27
C MET A 21 -3.74 -13.97 1.42
N LEU A 22 -4.47 -14.66 0.53
CA LEU A 22 -5.92 -14.70 0.57
C LEU A 22 -6.45 -15.48 1.78
N ILE A 23 -5.80 -16.59 2.16
CA ILE A 23 -6.15 -17.33 3.38
C ILE A 23 -5.88 -16.46 4.62
N ALA A 24 -4.74 -15.76 4.67
CA ALA A 24 -4.45 -14.83 5.76
C ALA A 24 -5.45 -13.68 5.80
N ALA A 25 -5.89 -13.17 4.64
CA ALA A 25 -6.91 -12.13 4.54
C ALA A 25 -8.26 -12.59 5.04
N THR A 26 -8.73 -13.79 4.70
CA THR A 26 -10.02 -14.30 5.19
C THR A 26 -10.00 -14.52 6.70
N VAL A 27 -8.88 -15.02 7.25
CA VAL A 27 -8.70 -15.20 8.69
C VAL A 27 -8.61 -13.85 9.41
N GLY A 28 -7.79 -12.92 8.91
CA GLY A 28 -7.50 -11.64 9.55
C GLY A 28 -8.51 -10.51 9.27
N SER A 29 -9.46 -10.69 8.36
CA SER A 29 -10.53 -9.71 8.11
C SER A 29 -11.81 -10.01 8.88
N GLY A 30 -11.83 -11.08 9.67
CA GLY A 30 -13.01 -11.52 10.41
C GLY A 30 -14.07 -12.25 9.59
N ALA A 31 -13.85 -12.48 8.30
CA ALA A 31 -14.84 -13.11 7.40
C ALA A 31 -15.19 -14.56 7.80
N VAL A 32 -14.34 -15.22 8.60
CA VAL A 32 -14.58 -16.56 9.16
C VAL A 32 -14.61 -16.57 10.70
N GLY A 33 -15.01 -15.46 11.32
CA GLY A 33 -15.17 -15.34 12.78
C GLY A 33 -13.97 -14.76 13.53
N GLY A 34 -13.10 -14.00 12.85
CA GLY A 34 -12.05 -13.16 13.45
C GLY A 34 -12.47 -11.69 13.64
N THR A 35 -11.55 -10.84 14.10
CA THR A 35 -11.75 -9.38 14.24
C THR A 35 -11.54 -8.65 12.90
N SER A 36 -12.26 -7.55 12.66
CA SER A 36 -12.02 -6.74 11.46
C SER A 36 -10.67 -6.03 11.53
N VAL A 37 -10.12 -5.62 10.38
CA VAL A 37 -8.77 -5.03 10.31
C VAL A 37 -8.63 -3.78 11.19
N ASP A 38 -9.69 -2.98 11.30
CA ASP A 38 -9.74 -1.80 12.16
C ASP A 38 -9.86 -2.14 13.65
N GLU A 39 -10.36 -3.32 14.00
CA GLU A 39 -10.43 -3.81 15.39
C GLU A 39 -9.17 -4.56 15.84
N LEU A 40 -8.23 -4.85 14.94
CA LEU A 40 -6.97 -5.53 15.28
C LEU A 40 -6.14 -4.74 16.29
N GLN A 41 -5.40 -5.48 17.13
CA GLN A 41 -4.60 -4.93 18.24
C GLN A 41 -5.47 -4.10 19.20
N ASP A 42 -6.61 -4.65 19.62
CA ASP A 42 -7.58 -4.01 20.52
C ASP A 42 -8.06 -2.62 20.03
N GLY A 43 -8.22 -2.47 18.71
CA GLY A 43 -8.61 -1.21 18.08
C GLY A 43 -7.49 -0.18 17.95
N ALA A 44 -6.23 -0.51 18.26
CA ALA A 44 -5.11 0.40 18.08
C ALA A 44 -4.89 0.83 16.62
N LEU A 45 -5.35 0.03 15.66
CA LEU A 45 -5.32 0.35 14.24
C LEU A 45 -6.57 1.10 13.75
N SER A 46 -7.56 1.30 14.62
CA SER A 46 -8.74 2.11 14.32
C SER A 46 -8.44 3.61 14.39
N ALA A 47 -9.37 4.43 13.90
CA ALA A 47 -9.25 5.89 13.96
C ALA A 47 -9.07 6.44 15.39
N SER A 48 -9.52 5.73 16.42
CA SER A 48 -9.32 6.17 17.81
C SER A 48 -7.91 5.87 18.34
N GLY A 49 -7.15 4.99 17.68
CA GLY A 49 -5.80 4.61 18.11
C GLY A 49 -4.73 5.67 17.85
N SER A 50 -4.92 6.56 16.88
CA SER A 50 -4.00 7.69 16.64
C SER A 50 -4.61 8.78 15.75
N TYR A 51 -4.03 9.98 15.78
CA TYR A 51 -4.38 11.08 14.86
C TYR A 51 -4.14 10.77 13.37
N LEU A 52 -3.35 9.73 13.06
CA LEU A 52 -2.96 9.36 11.71
C LEU A 52 -3.68 8.12 11.18
N ALA A 53 -4.53 7.50 11.99
CA ALA A 53 -5.30 6.34 11.58
C ALA A 53 -6.54 6.78 10.77
N PRO A 54 -6.78 6.19 9.59
CA PRO A 54 -7.97 6.49 8.81
C PRO A 54 -9.22 5.87 9.44
N ALA A 55 -10.39 6.44 9.16
CA ALA A 55 -11.67 5.84 9.55
C ALA A 55 -11.85 4.43 8.96
N GLY A 56 -12.56 3.56 9.68
CA GLY A 56 -12.78 2.14 9.32
C GLY A 56 -13.19 1.89 7.84
N PRO A 57 -14.08 2.69 7.22
CA PRO A 57 -14.43 2.50 5.82
C PRO A 57 -13.26 2.61 4.83
N ALA A 58 -12.15 3.24 5.20
CA ALA A 58 -10.94 3.33 4.38
C ALA A 58 -10.40 1.95 3.97
N PHE A 59 -10.52 0.95 4.86
CA PHE A 59 -10.01 -0.40 4.65
C PHE A 59 -10.72 -1.14 3.52
N SER A 60 -11.87 -0.67 3.03
CA SER A 60 -12.54 -1.19 1.83
C SER A 60 -11.67 -1.19 0.56
N ILE A 61 -10.63 -0.35 0.51
CA ILE A 61 -9.63 -0.36 -0.58
C ILE A 61 -8.90 -1.70 -0.70
N TRP A 62 -8.78 -2.48 0.39
CA TRP A 62 -8.19 -3.82 0.33
C TRP A 62 -8.96 -4.73 -0.63
N SER A 63 -10.29 -4.62 -0.71
CA SER A 63 -11.09 -5.39 -1.68
C SER A 63 -10.66 -5.11 -3.12
N LEU A 64 -10.41 -3.84 -3.44
CA LEU A 64 -9.91 -3.44 -4.77
C LEU A 64 -8.47 -3.91 -5.00
N ILE A 65 -7.60 -3.83 -3.99
CA ILE A 65 -6.23 -4.31 -4.07
C ILE A 65 -6.19 -5.83 -4.27
N TYR A 66 -6.94 -6.59 -3.48
CA TYR A 66 -7.01 -8.05 -3.60
C TYR A 66 -7.57 -8.49 -4.94
N LEU A 67 -8.62 -7.82 -5.44
CA LEU A 67 -9.12 -8.08 -6.80
C LEU A 67 -8.03 -7.85 -7.85
N GLY A 68 -7.28 -6.75 -7.75
CA GLY A 68 -6.15 -6.45 -8.63
C GLY A 68 -5.03 -7.50 -8.53
N LEU A 69 -4.70 -7.96 -7.33
CA LEU A 69 -3.67 -8.97 -7.09
C LEU A 69 -4.10 -10.37 -7.56
N ILE A 70 -5.39 -10.71 -7.45
CA ILE A 70 -5.97 -11.92 -8.05
C ILE A 70 -5.87 -11.84 -9.57
N ALA A 71 -6.29 -10.72 -10.17
CA ALA A 71 -6.18 -10.52 -11.61
C ALA A 71 -4.72 -10.62 -12.08
N TYR A 72 -3.76 -10.08 -11.31
CA TYR A 72 -2.34 -10.23 -11.57
C TYR A 72 -1.87 -11.68 -11.49
N THR A 73 -2.33 -12.43 -10.48
CA THR A 73 -2.00 -13.84 -10.30
C THR A 73 -2.45 -14.68 -11.49
N VAL A 74 -3.65 -14.40 -12.01
CA VAL A 74 -4.15 -15.02 -13.24
C VAL A 74 -3.32 -14.59 -14.44
N TRP A 75 -3.08 -13.28 -14.61
CA TRP A 75 -2.31 -12.74 -15.74
C TRP A 75 -0.91 -13.35 -15.83
N GLN A 76 -0.16 -13.35 -14.74
CA GLN A 76 1.21 -13.84 -14.71
C GLN A 76 1.30 -15.36 -14.92
N ALA A 77 0.23 -16.11 -14.62
CA ALA A 77 0.15 -17.56 -14.82
C ALA A 77 -0.11 -17.95 -16.29
N LEU A 78 -0.58 -17.02 -17.13
CA LEU A 78 -0.83 -17.31 -18.54
C LEU A 78 0.45 -17.79 -19.25
N PRO A 79 0.35 -18.75 -20.21
CA PRO A 79 1.51 -19.24 -20.95
C PRO A 79 2.30 -18.13 -21.66
N ALA A 80 1.60 -17.11 -22.16
CA ALA A 80 2.18 -15.95 -22.84
C ALA A 80 3.00 -15.02 -21.91
N GLN A 81 2.90 -15.17 -20.59
CA GLN A 81 3.63 -14.38 -19.61
C GLN A 81 4.80 -15.14 -18.97
N ARG A 82 5.00 -16.41 -19.38
CA ARG A 82 5.98 -17.30 -18.75
C ARG A 82 7.41 -16.77 -18.89
N ASP A 83 7.80 -16.44 -20.12
CA ASP A 83 9.12 -15.94 -20.49
C ASP A 83 9.19 -14.41 -20.59
N ASN A 84 8.12 -13.70 -20.19
CA ASN A 84 8.10 -12.24 -20.18
C ASN A 84 9.15 -11.71 -19.19
N GLU A 85 10.14 -10.99 -19.71
CA GLU A 85 11.27 -10.47 -18.93
C GLU A 85 10.82 -9.55 -17.79
N ARG A 86 9.75 -8.78 -17.99
CA ARG A 86 9.19 -7.90 -16.97
C ARG A 86 8.67 -8.71 -15.79
N GLN A 87 8.01 -9.84 -16.08
CA GLN A 87 7.53 -10.78 -15.06
C GLN A 87 8.67 -11.54 -14.39
N ARG A 88 9.75 -11.85 -15.12
CA ARG A 88 10.97 -12.45 -14.53
C ARG A 88 11.64 -11.52 -13.53
N GLU A 89 11.67 -10.22 -13.81
CA GLU A 89 12.23 -9.22 -12.90
C GLU A 89 11.36 -8.95 -11.68
N THR A 90 10.05 -8.82 -11.87
CA THR A 90 9.15 -8.38 -10.79
C THR A 90 8.49 -9.52 -10.04
N GLY A 91 8.32 -10.69 -10.65
CA GLY A 91 7.45 -11.76 -10.13
C GLY A 91 7.84 -12.26 -8.74
N TRP A 92 9.14 -12.44 -8.48
CA TRP A 92 9.62 -12.85 -7.15
C TRP A 92 9.39 -11.78 -6.09
N TRP A 93 9.55 -10.50 -6.44
CA TRP A 93 9.26 -9.40 -5.54
C TRP A 93 7.76 -9.27 -5.27
N ILE A 94 6.91 -9.45 -6.29
CA ILE A 94 5.45 -9.43 -6.10
C ILE A 94 4.97 -10.64 -5.29
N ALA A 95 5.57 -11.82 -5.46
CA ALA A 95 5.30 -12.95 -4.59
C ALA A 95 5.69 -12.64 -3.13
N ALA A 96 6.86 -12.02 -2.92
CA ALA A 96 7.29 -11.58 -1.59
C ALA A 96 6.32 -10.54 -0.99
N THR A 97 5.79 -9.59 -1.77
CA THR A 97 4.80 -8.62 -1.26
C THR A 97 3.50 -9.29 -0.88
N MET A 98 3.05 -10.33 -1.60
CA MET A 98 1.87 -11.11 -1.21
C MET A 98 2.10 -11.87 0.11
N VAL A 99 3.27 -12.52 0.26
CA VAL A 99 3.63 -13.20 1.52
C VAL A 99 3.71 -12.21 2.68
N LEU A 100 4.43 -11.10 2.52
CA LEU A 100 4.54 -10.08 3.57
C LEU A 100 3.19 -9.44 3.90
N ASN A 101 2.29 -9.34 2.93
CA ASN A 101 0.93 -8.86 3.17
C ASN A 101 0.10 -9.84 4.01
N GLY A 102 0.16 -11.15 3.71
CA GLY A 102 -0.45 -12.16 4.57
C GLY A 102 0.17 -12.21 5.96
N LEU A 103 1.50 -12.10 6.05
CA LEU A 103 2.20 -12.06 7.34
C LEU A 103 1.83 -10.82 8.16
N TRP A 104 1.62 -9.67 7.52
CA TRP A 104 1.16 -8.47 8.22
C TRP A 104 -0.18 -8.74 8.93
N LEU A 105 -1.15 -9.34 8.24
CA LEU A 105 -2.43 -9.73 8.85
C LEU A 105 -2.27 -10.72 10.01
N VAL A 106 -1.45 -11.75 9.82
CA VAL A 106 -1.15 -12.74 10.87
C VAL A 106 -0.52 -12.06 12.09
N THR A 107 0.43 -11.16 11.87
CA THR A 107 1.11 -10.45 12.97
C THR A 107 0.17 -9.49 13.68
N ALA A 108 -0.68 -8.76 12.95
CA ALA A 108 -1.66 -7.86 13.51
C ALA A 108 -2.76 -8.59 14.31
N GLN A 109 -3.08 -9.83 13.95
CA GLN A 109 -4.09 -10.64 14.63
C GLN A 109 -3.56 -11.41 15.84
N PHE A 110 -2.35 -11.96 15.75
CA PHE A 110 -1.87 -12.98 16.70
C PHE A 110 -0.56 -12.63 17.41
N LEU A 111 0.13 -11.56 16.99
CA LEU A 111 1.43 -11.17 17.53
C LEU A 111 1.38 -9.74 18.06
N THR A 112 2.54 -9.11 18.22
CA THR A 112 2.70 -7.80 18.85
C THR A 112 2.77 -6.68 17.81
N LEU A 113 2.27 -5.51 18.17
CA LEU A 113 2.30 -4.31 17.33
C LEU A 113 3.70 -3.93 16.78
N PRO A 114 4.82 -4.02 17.54
CA PRO A 114 6.16 -3.81 16.98
C PRO A 114 6.50 -4.77 15.83
N LEU A 115 6.09 -6.04 15.93
CA LEU A 115 6.29 -7.01 14.86
C LEU A 115 5.42 -6.67 13.65
N THR A 116 4.18 -6.22 13.87
CA THR A 116 3.31 -5.73 12.80
C THR A 116 3.92 -4.55 12.06
N VAL A 117 4.49 -3.57 12.79
CA VAL A 117 5.21 -2.42 12.22
C VAL A 117 6.43 -2.87 11.40
N LEU A 118 7.22 -3.82 11.92
CA LEU A 118 8.36 -4.35 11.19
C LEU A 118 7.93 -5.02 9.87
N VAL A 119 6.91 -5.87 9.90
CA VAL A 119 6.45 -6.60 8.72
C VAL A 119 5.84 -5.65 7.68
N ILE A 120 5.05 -4.65 8.09
CA ILE A 120 4.51 -3.68 7.13
C ILE A 120 5.59 -2.77 6.54
N ALA A 121 6.65 -2.46 7.28
CA ALA A 121 7.80 -1.74 6.75
C ALA A 121 8.57 -2.57 5.71
N LEU A 122 8.76 -3.86 5.95
CA LEU A 122 9.34 -4.79 4.97
C LEU A 122 8.46 -4.92 3.73
N LEU A 123 7.14 -4.99 3.90
CA LEU A 123 6.18 -4.98 2.79
C LEU A 123 6.31 -3.72 1.95
N LEU A 124 6.37 -2.54 2.59
CA LEU A 124 6.53 -1.26 1.92
C LEU A 124 7.84 -1.20 1.11
N ALA A 125 8.95 -1.67 1.70
CA ALA A 125 10.24 -1.74 1.01
C ALA A 125 10.21 -2.68 -0.21
N ALA A 126 9.56 -3.84 -0.08
CA ALA A 126 9.37 -4.77 -1.19
C ALA A 126 8.50 -4.15 -2.30
N LEU A 127 7.42 -3.45 -1.95
CA LEU A 127 6.57 -2.74 -2.92
C LEU A 127 7.31 -1.59 -3.60
N ALA A 128 8.11 -0.81 -2.87
CA ALA A 128 8.97 0.21 -3.46
C ALA A 128 9.94 -0.40 -4.48
N ARG A 129 10.51 -1.57 -4.17
CA ARG A 129 11.35 -2.32 -5.10
C ARG A 129 10.57 -2.75 -6.35
N VAL A 130 9.35 -3.27 -6.20
CA VAL A 130 8.46 -3.59 -7.34
C VAL A 130 8.23 -2.34 -8.20
N MET A 131 7.92 -1.19 -7.60
CA MET A 131 7.70 0.06 -8.34
C MET A 131 8.92 0.50 -9.16
N VAL A 132 10.12 0.41 -8.58
CA VAL A 132 11.38 0.69 -9.28
C VAL A 132 11.58 -0.26 -10.46
N LEU A 133 11.35 -1.56 -10.27
CA LEU A 133 11.49 -2.55 -11.34
C LEU A 133 10.46 -2.36 -12.46
N LEU A 134 9.20 -2.08 -12.11
CA LEU A 134 8.14 -1.80 -13.07
C LEU A 134 8.37 -0.53 -13.89
N ASN A 135 9.29 0.35 -13.49
CA ASN A 135 9.69 1.52 -14.26
C ASN A 135 10.85 1.27 -15.22
N ARG A 136 11.61 0.18 -15.04
CA ARG A 136 12.68 -0.20 -15.97
C ARG A 136 12.13 -0.66 -17.32
N ARG A 137 10.94 -1.25 -17.32
CA ARG A 137 10.25 -1.70 -18.54
C ARG A 137 8.81 -1.22 -18.56
N SER A 138 8.41 -0.60 -19.67
CA SER A 138 7.01 -0.21 -19.88
C SER A 138 6.12 -1.42 -20.12
N PRO A 139 4.84 -1.37 -19.71
CA PRO A 139 3.87 -2.42 -20.04
C PRO A 139 3.69 -2.50 -21.56
N ARG A 140 3.59 -3.73 -22.08
CA ARG A 140 3.39 -4.01 -23.51
C ARG A 140 1.94 -3.76 -23.96
N THR A 141 0.98 -3.92 -23.04
CA THR A 141 -0.45 -3.81 -23.34
C THR A 141 -1.20 -3.01 -22.27
N TRP A 142 -2.39 -2.53 -22.63
CA TRP A 142 -3.29 -1.86 -21.67
C TRP A 142 -3.73 -2.77 -20.53
N PRO A 143 -4.13 -4.04 -20.75
CA PRO A 143 -4.42 -4.96 -19.66
C PRO A 143 -3.25 -5.14 -18.70
N GLU A 144 -2.02 -5.29 -19.22
CA GLU A 144 -0.84 -5.40 -18.36
C GLU A 144 -0.62 -4.14 -17.51
N ARG A 145 -0.83 -2.95 -18.09
CA ARG A 145 -0.73 -1.69 -17.35
C ARG A 145 -1.74 -1.62 -16.20
N ILE A 146 -2.96 -2.10 -16.38
CA ILE A 146 -3.99 -2.05 -15.34
C ILE A 146 -3.68 -3.11 -14.27
N VAL A 147 -3.49 -4.35 -14.70
CA VAL A 147 -3.41 -5.51 -13.81
C VAL A 147 -2.08 -5.58 -13.07
N VAL A 148 -0.96 -5.25 -13.72
CA VAL A 148 0.36 -5.26 -13.08
C VAL A 148 0.61 -3.91 -12.40
N ASP A 149 0.54 -2.82 -13.16
CA ASP A 149 0.99 -1.53 -12.64
C ASP A 149 -0.06 -0.85 -11.76
N GLY A 150 -1.34 -0.98 -12.11
CA GLY A 150 -2.45 -0.44 -11.34
C GLY A 150 -2.57 -1.14 -9.99
N ALA A 151 -2.64 -2.48 -9.98
CA ALA A 151 -2.79 -3.26 -8.75
C ALA A 151 -1.61 -3.03 -7.78
N ASN A 152 -0.38 -3.21 -8.24
CA ASN A 152 0.79 -3.00 -7.38
C ASN A 152 0.99 -1.52 -7.02
N GLY A 153 0.55 -0.59 -7.87
CA GLY A 153 0.56 0.84 -7.57
C GLY A 153 -0.41 1.22 -6.46
N LEU A 154 -1.65 0.71 -6.51
CA LEU A 154 -2.63 0.87 -5.44
C LEU A 154 -2.13 0.24 -4.13
N HIS A 155 -1.56 -0.97 -4.22
CA HIS A 155 -1.00 -1.67 -3.07
C HIS A 155 0.11 -0.86 -2.41
N PHE A 156 1.06 -0.34 -3.19
CA PHE A 156 2.14 0.53 -2.68
C PHE A 156 1.62 1.81 -2.02
N GLY A 157 0.69 2.51 -2.68
CA GLY A 157 0.14 3.77 -2.14
C GLY A 157 -0.66 3.57 -0.85
N TRP A 158 -1.44 2.50 -0.77
CA TRP A 158 -2.19 2.14 0.44
C TRP A 158 -1.27 1.70 1.57
N VAL A 159 -0.31 0.81 1.30
CA VAL A 159 0.64 0.33 2.31
C VAL A 159 1.48 1.49 2.86
N THR A 160 1.75 2.53 2.08
CA THR A 160 2.42 3.75 2.59
C THR A 160 1.65 4.38 3.75
N ILE A 161 0.33 4.58 3.61
CA ILE A 161 -0.51 5.13 4.70
C ILE A 161 -0.70 4.11 5.82
N ALA A 162 -0.86 2.83 5.49
CA ALA A 162 -0.97 1.80 6.51
C ALA A 162 0.29 1.71 7.38
N THR A 163 1.49 1.85 6.80
CA THR A 163 2.76 1.91 7.57
C THR A 163 2.76 3.11 8.52
N VAL A 164 2.29 4.28 8.06
CA VAL A 164 2.15 5.48 8.92
C VAL A 164 1.20 5.20 10.08
N ALA A 165 0.01 4.64 9.80
CA ALA A 165 -0.97 4.33 10.83
C ALA A 165 -0.47 3.29 11.85
N ASN A 166 0.16 2.21 11.39
CA ASN A 166 0.72 1.16 12.27
C ASN A 166 1.86 1.73 13.14
N THR A 167 2.73 2.55 12.55
CA THR A 167 3.83 3.18 13.29
C THR A 167 3.31 4.19 14.31
N ALA A 168 2.31 4.99 13.93
CA ALA A 168 1.65 5.93 14.83
C ALA A 168 0.98 5.21 16.00
N ALA A 169 0.23 4.14 15.74
CA ALA A 169 -0.38 3.31 16.77
C ALA A 169 0.67 2.77 17.75
N TRP A 170 1.80 2.27 17.24
CA TRP A 170 2.88 1.79 18.10
C TRP A 170 3.49 2.89 18.95
N LEU A 171 3.80 4.03 18.34
CA LEU A 171 4.37 5.19 19.04
C LEU A 171 3.42 5.73 20.11
N THR A 172 2.11 5.78 19.86
CA THR A 172 1.12 6.17 20.87
C THR A 172 1.18 5.28 22.12
N GLN A 173 1.51 3.99 21.99
CA GLN A 173 1.62 3.08 23.14
C GLN A 173 2.91 3.26 23.97
N ILE A 174 3.99 3.72 23.35
CA ILE A 174 5.32 3.77 23.99
C ILE A 174 5.85 5.19 24.22
N ALA A 175 5.19 6.21 23.66
CA ALA A 175 5.62 7.59 23.77
C ALA A 175 5.45 8.11 25.21
N PRO A 176 6.35 9.00 25.68
CA PRO A 176 6.19 9.68 26.96
C PRO A 176 4.88 10.49 27.01
N ALA A 177 4.30 10.65 28.21
CA ALA A 177 3.06 11.40 28.40
C ALA A 177 3.12 12.83 27.84
N ASP A 178 4.25 13.50 27.97
CA ASP A 178 4.48 14.86 27.47
C ASP A 178 4.33 14.98 25.94
N TRP A 179 4.54 13.88 25.20
CA TRP A 179 4.34 13.86 23.75
C TRP A 179 2.88 13.77 23.35
N ALA A 180 2.02 13.23 24.22
CA ALA A 180 0.59 13.14 23.96
C ALA A 180 -0.05 14.53 23.88
N GLU A 181 0.43 15.49 24.66
CA GLU A 181 0.02 16.90 24.59
C GLU A 181 0.34 17.55 23.24
N GLN A 182 1.33 17.01 22.51
CA GLN A 182 1.81 17.51 21.23
C GLN A 182 1.44 16.58 20.06
N ALA A 183 0.52 15.64 20.28
CA ALA A 183 0.18 14.61 19.29
C ALA A 183 -0.30 15.20 17.95
N GLU A 184 -1.02 16.33 17.97
CA GLU A 184 -1.44 17.04 16.76
C GLU A 184 -0.24 17.59 15.96
N VAL A 185 0.77 18.15 16.64
CA VAL A 185 2.00 18.66 16.01
C VAL A 185 2.77 17.51 15.35
N TRP A 186 2.88 16.38 16.04
CA TRP A 186 3.50 15.17 15.47
C TRP A 186 2.74 14.64 14.26
N ALA A 187 1.40 14.63 14.31
CA ALA A 187 0.58 14.23 13.18
C ALA A 187 0.84 15.11 11.95
N VAL A 188 0.85 16.43 12.11
CA VAL A 188 1.15 17.38 11.03
C VAL A 188 2.58 17.21 10.50
N ALA A 189 3.56 17.00 11.38
CA ALA A 189 4.95 16.75 10.97
C ALA A 189 5.07 15.47 10.13
N VAL A 190 4.39 14.38 10.54
CA VAL A 190 4.36 13.13 9.76
C VAL A 190 3.64 13.34 8.42
N LEU A 191 2.54 14.08 8.38
CA LEU A 191 1.85 14.40 7.12
C LEU A 191 2.74 15.22 6.17
N ALA A 192 3.57 16.12 6.68
CA ALA A 192 4.56 16.83 5.88
C ALA A 192 5.61 15.87 5.29
N VAL A 193 6.08 14.88 6.05
CA VAL A 193 6.98 13.84 5.55
C VAL A 193 6.30 12.98 4.48
N VAL A 194 5.04 12.58 4.70
CA VAL A 194 4.21 11.85 3.72
C VAL A 194 4.07 12.65 2.43
N LEU A 195 3.86 13.97 2.52
CA LEU A 195 3.81 14.85 1.36
C LEU A 195 5.12 14.83 0.57
N VAL A 196 6.26 15.03 1.23
CA VAL A 196 7.57 15.08 0.57
C VAL A 196 7.87 13.75 -0.13
N ILE A 197 7.72 12.63 0.58
CA ILE A 197 7.99 11.29 0.03
C ILE A 197 6.99 10.94 -1.07
N GLY A 198 5.72 11.25 -0.87
CA GLY A 198 4.66 10.96 -1.83
C GLY A 198 4.78 11.77 -3.12
N VAL A 199 5.10 13.07 -3.03
CA VAL A 199 5.36 13.92 -4.20
C VAL A 199 6.61 13.44 -4.94
N ALA A 200 7.71 13.17 -4.22
CA ALA A 200 8.92 12.64 -4.83
C ALA A 200 8.62 11.32 -5.56
N SER A 201 7.89 10.41 -4.91
CA SER A 201 7.47 9.14 -5.51
C SER A 201 6.57 9.35 -6.74
N ALA A 202 5.59 10.25 -6.69
CA ALA A 202 4.71 10.54 -7.81
C ALA A 202 5.48 11.07 -9.04
N LEU A 203 6.45 11.96 -8.81
CA LEU A 203 7.26 12.57 -9.87
C LEU A 203 8.34 11.64 -10.44
N VAL A 204 8.92 10.77 -9.60
CA VAL A 204 9.91 9.76 -10.02
C VAL A 204 9.21 8.61 -10.73
N LEU A 205 8.16 8.07 -10.11
CA LEU A 205 7.47 6.89 -10.65
C LEU A 205 6.59 7.23 -11.85
N LYS A 206 6.07 8.47 -11.91
CA LYS A 206 5.16 8.94 -12.97
C LYS A 206 3.94 8.01 -13.13
N ARG A 207 3.43 7.55 -11.99
CA ARG A 207 2.29 6.62 -11.84
C ARG A 207 1.26 7.25 -10.92
N ILE A 208 0.00 7.26 -11.36
CA ILE A 208 -1.10 7.86 -10.59
C ILE A 208 -1.67 6.93 -9.52
N ALA A 209 -1.59 5.60 -9.73
CA ALA A 209 -2.19 4.62 -8.82
C ALA A 209 -1.69 4.74 -7.36
N PRO A 210 -0.37 4.90 -7.07
CA PRO A 210 0.08 5.16 -5.71
C PRO A 210 -0.53 6.44 -5.11
N ALA A 211 -0.52 7.53 -5.87
CA ALA A 211 -1.05 8.81 -5.40
C ALA A 211 -2.55 8.74 -5.05
N LEU A 212 -3.35 8.02 -5.86
CA LEU A 212 -4.78 7.84 -5.58
C LEU A 212 -5.03 7.01 -4.32
N ALA A 213 -4.28 5.91 -4.12
CA ALA A 213 -4.45 5.07 -2.95
C ALA A 213 -3.99 5.78 -1.66
N THR A 214 -2.89 6.54 -1.72
CA THR A 214 -2.45 7.36 -0.58
C THR A 214 -3.45 8.47 -0.29
N ALA A 215 -3.95 9.17 -1.31
CA ALA A 215 -4.96 10.21 -1.15
C ALA A 215 -6.29 9.66 -0.59
N TRP A 216 -6.71 8.45 -0.99
CA TRP A 216 -7.86 7.77 -0.41
C TRP A 216 -7.73 7.58 1.09
N GLY A 217 -6.57 7.08 1.57
CA GLY A 217 -6.31 6.92 2.99
C GLY A 217 -6.32 8.25 3.75
N LEU A 218 -5.70 9.28 3.19
CA LEU A 218 -5.66 10.62 3.78
C LEU A 218 -7.04 11.30 3.83
N SER A 219 -7.89 11.07 2.84
CA SER A 219 -9.28 11.55 2.86
C SER A 219 -10.07 10.92 4.00
N TRP A 220 -9.91 9.62 4.24
CA TRP A 220 -10.59 8.94 5.36
C TRP A 220 -9.97 9.25 6.73
N LEU A 221 -8.67 9.58 6.78
CA LEU A 221 -8.06 10.19 7.96
C LEU A 221 -8.76 11.52 8.27
N ALA A 222 -8.94 12.40 7.27
CA ALA A 222 -9.63 13.66 7.48
C ALA A 222 -11.08 13.47 7.95
N VAL A 223 -11.83 12.52 7.36
CA VAL A 223 -13.17 12.15 7.86
C VAL A 223 -13.09 11.72 9.32
N GLY A 224 -12.17 10.80 9.66
CA GLY A 224 -12.01 10.30 11.03
C GLY A 224 -11.62 11.37 12.04
N ARG A 225 -10.99 12.48 11.63
CA ARG A 225 -10.63 13.64 12.47
C ARG A 225 -11.68 14.74 12.53
N LEU A 226 -12.70 14.70 11.67
CA LEU A 226 -13.81 15.65 11.65
C LEU A 226 -15.11 15.06 12.22
N THR A 227 -15.22 13.73 12.30
CA THR A 227 -16.46 13.03 12.69
C THR A 227 -16.26 12.05 13.85
N GLY A 228 -15.06 11.96 14.41
CA GLY A 228 -14.73 10.99 15.45
C GLY A 228 -13.50 11.40 16.24
N GLU A 229 -13.15 10.59 17.24
CA GLU A 229 -12.06 10.90 18.17
C GLU A 229 -10.73 10.21 17.81
N PRO A 230 -9.58 10.81 18.17
CA PRO A 230 -9.45 12.19 18.61
C PRO A 230 -9.81 13.20 17.51
N ASP A 231 -10.66 14.19 17.82
CA ASP A 231 -10.99 15.28 16.90
C ASP A 231 -9.77 16.18 16.65
N SER A 232 -9.56 16.56 15.40
CA SER A 232 -8.54 17.56 15.05
C SER A 232 -8.80 18.12 13.66
N THR A 233 -9.38 19.31 13.63
CA THR A 233 -9.59 20.08 12.39
C THR A 233 -8.27 20.38 11.69
N VAL A 234 -7.19 20.64 12.43
CA VAL A 234 -5.87 20.94 11.85
C VAL A 234 -5.30 19.72 11.11
N THR A 235 -5.32 18.55 11.76
CA THR A 235 -4.85 17.29 11.15
C THR A 235 -5.72 16.91 9.96
N ALA A 236 -7.04 17.14 10.03
CA ALA A 236 -7.95 16.91 8.91
C ALA A 236 -7.61 17.79 7.68
N ILE A 237 -7.45 19.10 7.89
CA ILE A 237 -7.09 20.04 6.82
C ILE A 237 -5.73 19.69 6.23
N ALA A 238 -4.74 19.39 7.08
CA ALA A 238 -3.43 18.94 6.62
C ALA A 238 -3.54 17.68 5.76
N GLY A 239 -4.32 16.68 6.20
CA GLY A 239 -4.59 15.46 5.45
C GLY A 239 -5.20 15.72 4.07
N ILE A 240 -6.21 16.61 4.00
CA ILE A 240 -6.85 17.02 2.73
C ILE A 240 -5.85 17.71 1.80
N VAL A 241 -5.07 18.67 2.31
CA VAL A 241 -4.06 19.39 1.51
C VAL A 241 -3.03 18.42 0.94
N VAL A 242 -2.54 17.49 1.76
CA VAL A 242 -1.59 16.46 1.30
C VAL A 242 -2.25 15.55 0.26
N ALA A 243 -3.47 15.08 0.48
CA ALA A 243 -4.21 14.25 -0.48
C ALA A 243 -4.33 14.93 -1.86
N VAL A 244 -4.76 16.20 -1.89
CA VAL A 244 -4.88 16.99 -3.12
C VAL A 244 -3.52 17.16 -3.79
N ALA A 245 -2.49 17.54 -3.04
CA ALA A 245 -1.14 17.73 -3.57
C ALA A 245 -0.57 16.45 -4.19
N LEU A 246 -0.82 15.28 -3.59
CA LEU A 246 -0.39 14.00 -4.12
C LEU A 246 -1.12 13.64 -5.43
N VAL A 247 -2.43 13.88 -5.51
CA VAL A 247 -3.19 13.67 -6.75
C VAL A 247 -2.66 14.58 -7.86
N VAL A 248 -2.43 15.86 -7.57
CA VAL A 248 -1.86 16.81 -8.52
C VAL A 248 -0.47 16.37 -8.97
N ALA A 249 0.41 15.99 -8.05
CA ALA A 249 1.75 15.48 -8.37
C ALA A 249 1.70 14.22 -9.24
N GLY A 250 0.76 13.30 -8.94
CA GLY A 250 0.51 12.09 -9.73
C GLY A 250 0.07 12.41 -11.16
N VAL A 251 -0.88 13.32 -11.33
CA VAL A 251 -1.34 13.81 -12.65
C VAL A 251 -0.19 14.46 -13.41
N VAL A 252 0.57 15.36 -12.78
CA VAL A 252 1.74 16.02 -13.38
C VAL A 252 2.78 14.99 -13.80
N GLY A 253 3.07 14.00 -12.98
CA GLY A 253 4.01 12.91 -13.30
C GLY A 253 3.59 12.14 -14.55
N VAL A 254 2.31 11.77 -14.66
CA VAL A 254 1.76 11.09 -15.84
C VAL A 254 1.81 11.97 -17.09
N LEU A 255 1.46 13.25 -16.98
CA LEU A 255 1.52 14.21 -18.09
C LEU A 255 2.96 14.41 -18.60
N ARG A 256 3.94 14.51 -17.69
CA ARG A 256 5.36 14.59 -18.04
C ARG A 256 5.84 13.34 -18.77
N ARG A 257 5.38 12.14 -18.37
CA ARG A 257 5.69 10.89 -19.07
C ARG A 257 5.15 10.88 -20.50
N ARG A 258 3.91 11.36 -20.71
CA ARG A 258 3.29 11.44 -22.04
C ARG A 258 4.03 12.41 -22.97
N ARG A 259 4.40 13.60 -22.45
CA ARG A 259 5.17 14.59 -23.23
C ARG A 259 6.55 14.07 -23.64
N ALA A 260 7.25 13.38 -22.76
CA ALA A 260 8.55 12.79 -23.10
C ALA A 260 8.43 11.75 -24.22
N ALA A 261 7.36 10.96 -24.24
CA ALA A 261 7.12 9.96 -25.28
C ALA A 261 6.71 10.56 -26.64
N SER A 262 6.06 11.75 -26.66
CA SER A 262 5.67 12.42 -27.91
C SER A 262 6.82 13.18 -28.57
N VAL A 263 7.87 13.54 -27.83
CA VAL A 263 9.06 14.24 -28.36
C VAL A 263 10.08 13.24 -28.95
N SER A 264 10.00 11.97 -28.58
CA SER A 264 10.89 10.90 -29.06
C SER A 264 10.39 10.19 -30.33
N VAL A 265 9.30 10.67 -30.95
CA VAL A 265 8.72 10.17 -32.21
C VAL A 265 8.91 11.25 -33.26
#